data_AF-A0ABD5DUT1-F1
#
_entry.id   AF-A0ABD5DUT1-F1
#
_cell.length_a   1.000
_cell.length_b   1.000
_cell.length_c   1.000
_cell.angle_alpha   90.00
_cell.angle_beta   90.00
_cell.angle_gamma   90.00
#
_symmetry.space_group_name_H-M   'P 1'
#
loop_
_entity.id
_entity.type
_entity.pdbx_description
1 polymer ?
#
loop_
_entity_poly.entity_id
_entity_poly.type
_entity_poly.pdbx_seq_one_letter_code
_entity_poly.pdbx_strand_id
1 'polypeptide(L)' 'SIVSDAGMVYMSGLQQTGILNVQWGKSAAQQCNASFTLPTREGKASGIRQIETICR' A
#
# COMPACT_ATOMS: atom_id res chain seq x y z
N SER A 1 6.08 -8.00 -2.37
CA SER A 1 4.66 -8.32 -2.14
C SER A 1 3.97 -8.37 -3.49
N ILE A 2 3.02 -9.28 -3.70
CA ILE A 2 2.33 -9.51 -4.99
C ILE A 2 0.88 -9.04 -4.82
N VAL A 3 0.37 -8.30 -5.81
CA VAL A 3 -1.02 -7.81 -5.83
C VAL A 3 -1.94 -8.96 -6.26
N SER A 4 -2.97 -9.25 -5.47
CA SER A 4 -4.03 -10.22 -5.84
C SER A 4 -5.01 -9.62 -6.85
N ASP A 5 -5.86 -10.46 -7.47
CA ASP A 5 -6.81 -10.04 -8.52
C ASP A 5 -7.77 -8.91 -8.10
N ALA A 6 -7.95 -8.69 -6.80
CA ALA A 6 -8.75 -7.59 -6.24
C ALA A 6 -7.96 -6.29 -6.00
N GLY A 7 -6.72 -6.18 -6.47
CA GLY A 7 -5.87 -5.00 -6.20
C GLY A 7 -5.33 -4.95 -4.76
N MET A 8 -5.47 -6.02 -3.98
CA MET A 8 -5.08 -6.06 -2.57
C MET A 8 -3.69 -6.62 -2.36
N VAL A 9 -2.96 -6.02 -1.41
CA VAL A 9 -1.60 -6.39 -1.03
C VAL A 9 -1.44 -6.32 0.49
N TYR A 10 -0.82 -7.35 1.08
CA TYR A 10 -0.47 -7.36 2.50
C TYR A 10 0.99 -6.91 2.68
N MET A 11 1.21 -6.02 3.63
CA MET A 11 2.52 -5.42 3.92
C MET A 11 2.68 -5.23 5.43
N SER A 12 3.89 -5.44 5.92
CA SER A 12 4.28 -5.22 7.31
C SER A 12 5.52 -4.33 7.37
N GLY A 13 5.78 -3.73 8.54
CA GLY A 13 6.96 -2.87 8.73
C GLY A 13 6.88 -1.49 8.05
N LEU A 14 5.69 -1.07 7.60
CA LEU A 14 5.48 0.24 7.00
C LEU A 14 5.58 1.36 8.04
N GLN A 15 6.11 2.51 7.59
CA GLN A 15 5.99 3.78 8.29
C GLN A 15 4.54 4.27 8.29
N GLN A 16 4.22 5.26 9.12
CA GLN A 16 2.86 5.82 9.23
C GLN A 16 2.37 6.41 7.89
N THR A 17 3.26 7.04 7.14
CA THR A 17 2.99 7.68 5.85
C THR A 17 4.10 7.36 4.87
N GLY A 18 3.79 7.33 3.58
CA GLY A 18 4.79 7.13 2.54
C GLY A 18 4.21 7.04 1.14
N ILE A 19 5.06 6.61 0.20
CA ILE A 19 4.69 6.37 -1.20
C ILE A 19 5.03 4.92 -1.53
N LEU A 20 4.07 4.18 -2.07
CA LEU A 20 4.28 2.85 -2.63
C LEU A 20 4.60 2.98 -4.11
N ASN A 21 5.73 2.40 -4.53
CA ASN A 21 6.05 2.20 -5.94
C ASN A 21 5.47 0.84 -6.36
N VAL A 22 4.47 0.85 -7.22
CA VAL A 22 3.84 -0.37 -7.76
C VAL A 22 4.34 -0.56 -9.18
N GLN A 23 4.84 -1.76 -9.50
CA GLN A 23 5.41 -2.06 -10.80
C GLN A 23 5.03 -3.48 -11.23
N TRP A 24 4.45 -3.62 -12.43
CA TRP A 24 4.09 -4.90 -13.05
C TRP A 24 4.70 -5.07 -14.45
N GLY A 25 5.53 -4.12 -14.88
CA GLY A 25 6.29 -4.17 -16.12
C GLY A 25 7.37 -3.08 -16.16
N LYS A 26 8.05 -2.95 -17.30
CA LYS A 26 9.22 -2.05 -17.43
C LYS A 26 8.90 -0.69 -18.06
N SER A 27 7.72 -0.55 -18.67
CA SER A 27 7.33 0.72 -19.28
C SER A 27 6.73 1.67 -18.24
N ALA A 28 6.75 2.97 -18.53
CA ALA A 28 6.17 3.99 -17.65
C ALA A 28 4.67 3.77 -17.39
N ALA A 29 3.94 3.16 -18.32
CA ALA A 29 2.52 2.81 -18.16
C ALA A 29 2.29 1.53 -17.33
N GLN A 30 3.34 0.81 -16.95
CA GLN A 30 3.28 -0.43 -16.19
C GLN A 30 3.80 -0.28 -14.75
N GLN A 31 3.76 0.95 -14.27
CA GLN A 31 4.09 1.31 -12.91
C GLN A 31 3.21 2.48 -12.47
N CYS A 32 2.96 2.60 -11.18
CA CYS A 32 2.25 3.72 -10.60
C CYS A 32 2.71 3.96 -9.17
N ASN A 33 2.45 5.16 -8.68
CA ASN A 33 2.74 5.57 -7.31
C ASN A 33 1.45 5.76 -6.53
N ALA A 34 1.43 5.23 -5.30
CA ALA A 34 0.31 5.40 -4.40
C ALA A 34 0.77 5.98 -3.06
N SER A 35 0.36 7.21 -2.77
CA SER A 35 0.60 7.82 -1.47
C SER A 35 -0.34 7.20 -0.44
N PHE A 36 0.19 6.85 0.73
CA PHE A 36 -0.61 6.25 1.79
C PHE A 36 -0.39 6.95 3.13
N THR A 37 -1.44 6.94 3.94
CA THR A 37 -1.42 7.37 5.34
C THR A 37 -2.16 6.31 6.14
N LEU A 38 -1.43 5.63 7.01
CA LEU A 38 -2.03 4.71 7.96
C LEU A 38 -2.79 5.52 9.02
N PRO A 39 -3.82 4.96 9.65
CA PRO A 39 -4.42 5.56 10.85
C PRO A 39 -3.44 5.46 12.02
N THR A 40 -3.45 6.44 12.94
CA THR A 40 -2.57 6.47 14.12
C THR A 40 -2.76 5.20 14.96
N ARG A 41 -1.68 4.71 15.59
CA ARG A 41 -1.76 3.57 16.51
C ARG A 41 -2.38 4.02 17.84
N GLU A 42 -3.69 4.22 17.85
CA GLU A 42 -4.43 4.42 19.09
C GLU A 42 -4.77 3.07 19.72
N GLY A 43 -4.25 2.82 20.92
CA GLY A 43 -4.51 1.60 21.70
C GLY A 43 -3.79 0.32 21.23
N LYS A 44 -4.09 -0.81 21.90
CA LYS A 44 -3.64 -2.17 21.54
C LYS A 44 -4.34 -2.66 20.27
N ALA A 45 -4.25 -1.92 19.18
CA ALA A 45 -4.74 -2.36 17.88
C ALA A 45 -3.74 -3.36 17.28
N SER A 46 -3.73 -4.57 17.86
CA SER A 46 -3.00 -5.73 17.37
C SER A 46 -3.83 -6.37 16.25
N GLY A 47 -3.70 -5.87 15.03
CA GLY A 47 -4.46 -6.38 13.89
C GLY A 47 -4.01 -5.82 12.54
N ILE A 48 -4.50 -6.44 11.48
CA ILE A 48 -4.30 -5.98 10.10
C ILE A 48 -5.15 -4.71 9.89
N ARG A 49 -4.50 -3.65 9.38
CA ARG A 49 -5.17 -2.39 9.02
C ARG A 49 -5.32 -2.34 7.50
N GLN A 50 -6.56 -2.21 7.03
CA GLN A 50 -6.86 -2.04 5.62
C GLN A 50 -7.04 -0.55 5.33
N ILE A 51 -6.40 -0.08 4.27
CA ILE A 51 -6.56 1.25 3.71
C ILE A 51 -6.68 1.15 2.20
N GLU A 52 -7.39 2.09 1.59
CA GLU A 52 -7.49 2.22 0.14
C GLU A 52 -6.74 3.47 -0.31
N THR A 53 -6.09 3.38 -1.46
CA THR A 53 -5.36 4.50 -2.05
C THR A 53 -5.44 4.43 -3.57
N ILE A 54 -5.32 5.59 -4.20
CA ILE A 54 -5.32 5.73 -5.65
C ILE A 54 -3.89 5.59 -6.15
N CYS A 55 -3.68 4.64 -7.07
CA CYS A 55 -2.43 4.53 -7.81
C CYS A 55 -2.46 5.46 -9.02
N ARG A 56 -1.41 6.27 -9.19
CA ARG A 56 -1.27 7.26 -10.26
C ARG A 56 -0.04 7.01 -11.11
#